data_AF-A0A9J6QD11-F1
#
_entry.id   AF-A0A9J6QD11-F1
#
_cell.length_a   1.000
_cell.length_b   1.000
_cell.length_c   1.000
_cell.angle_alpha   90.00
_cell.angle_beta   90.00
_cell.angle_gamma   90.00
#
_symmetry.space_group_name_H-M   'P 1'
#
loop_
_entity.id
_entity.type
_entity.pdbx_description
1 polymer ?
#
loop_
_entity_poly.entity_id
_entity_poly.type
_entity_poly.pdbx_seq_one_letter_code
_entity_poly.pdbx_strand_id
1 'polypeptide(L)'
;CRPAKRLVPGNELFELVAHLLRQRFSPEQIAGKLRTMKSPSFEDAYVCRETIYNAIYALPVGELRKELIICLRQGKTTRRPRSGGVDRRGQIPDMVSIHVRPPEIEDRLMPGHWEGDLIKGTANASAVATRVERTSGYLILAKRNDATATSAV
;
A
#
# COMPACT_ATOMS: atom_id res chain seq x y z
N CYS A 1 14.92 35.41 11.05
CA CYS A 1 13.46 35.42 10.80
C CYS A 1 13.03 34.05 10.30
N ARG A 2 12.01 33.40 10.89
CA ARG A 2 11.45 32.14 10.35
C ARG A 2 10.51 32.49 9.19
N PRO A 3 10.59 31.80 8.04
CA PRO A 3 9.65 32.03 6.94
C PRO A 3 8.22 31.71 7.38
N ALA A 4 7.25 32.45 6.86
CA ALA A 4 5.84 32.22 7.14
C ALA A 4 5.42 30.81 6.69
N LYS A 5 4.56 30.15 7.47
CA LYS A 5 3.99 28.86 7.09
C LYS A 5 3.08 29.06 5.88
N ARG A 6 3.34 28.34 4.79
CA ARG A 6 2.53 28.41 3.56
C ARG A 6 1.17 27.74 3.69
N LEU A 7 1.09 26.67 4.49
CA LEU A 7 -0.15 25.93 4.76
C LEU A 7 -0.63 26.27 6.17
N VAL A 8 -1.69 27.06 6.24
CA VAL A 8 -2.35 27.47 7.49
C VAL A 8 -3.84 27.20 7.33
N PRO A 9 -4.52 26.58 8.31
CA PRO A 9 -5.96 26.38 8.26
C PRO A 9 -6.71 27.67 7.89
N GLY A 10 -7.66 27.56 6.96
CA GLY A 10 -8.44 28.70 6.48
C GLY A 10 -7.82 29.50 5.33
N ASN A 11 -6.56 29.24 4.93
CA ASN A 11 -6.04 29.81 3.68
C ASN A 11 -6.44 28.95 2.46
N GLU A 12 -6.60 29.58 1.30
CA GLU A 12 -7.10 28.91 0.09
C GLU A 12 -6.26 27.69 -0.30
N LEU A 13 -4.94 27.79 -0.15
CA LEU A 13 -4.01 26.72 -0.48
C LEU A 13 -4.18 25.50 0.45
N PHE A 14 -4.43 25.73 1.74
CA PHE A 14 -4.69 24.67 2.70
C PHE A 14 -6.02 23.99 2.41
N GLU A 15 -7.07 24.75 2.11
CA GLU A 15 -8.38 24.18 1.78
C GLU A 15 -8.32 23.35 0.49
N LEU A 16 -7.56 23.80 -0.51
CA LEU A 16 -7.32 23.01 -1.73
C LEU A 16 -6.58 21.70 -1.41
N VAL A 17 -5.53 21.76 -0.59
CA VAL A 17 -4.79 20.56 -0.15
C VAL A 17 -5.70 19.62 0.64
N ALA A 18 -6.51 20.14 1.57
CA ALA A 18 -7.47 19.37 2.35
C ALA A 18 -8.54 18.71 1.47
N HIS A 19 -9.05 19.43 0.48
CA HIS A 19 -9.97 18.90 -0.52
C HIS A 19 -9.36 17.74 -1.32
N LEU A 20 -8.12 17.90 -1.80
CA LEU A 20 -7.42 16.85 -2.54
C LEU A 20 -7.10 15.63 -1.66
N LEU A 21 -6.78 15.84 -0.38
CA LEU A 21 -6.60 14.75 0.59
C LEU A 21 -7.91 13.96 0.78
N ARG A 22 -9.05 14.64 0.92
CA ARG A 22 -10.38 14.00 1.01
C ARG A 22 -10.69 13.15 -0.23
N GLN A 23 -10.22 13.58 -1.41
CA GLN A 23 -10.27 12.82 -2.66
C GLN A 23 -9.23 11.68 -2.76
N ARG A 24 -8.52 11.35 -1.67
CA ARG A 24 -7.51 10.27 -1.59
C ARG A 24 -6.27 10.48 -2.47
N PHE A 25 -5.96 11.73 -2.84
CA PHE A 25 -4.67 12.05 -3.42
C PHE A 25 -3.56 11.93 -2.36
N SER A 26 -2.45 11.31 -2.73
CA SER A 26 -1.26 11.29 -1.87
C SER A 26 -0.58 12.66 -1.82
N PRO A 27 0.14 13.00 -0.74
CA PRO A 27 0.93 14.24 -0.67
C PRO A 27 1.89 14.44 -1.86
N GLU A 28 2.46 13.37 -2.42
CA GLU A 28 3.26 13.45 -3.64
C GLU A 28 2.46 13.85 -4.87
N GLN A 29 1.27 13.25 -5.06
CA GLN A 29 0.39 13.60 -6.17
C GLN A 29 -0.13 15.04 -6.04
N ILE A 30 -0.44 15.48 -4.82
CA ILE A 30 -0.86 16.86 -4.56
C ILE A 30 0.26 17.84 -4.94
N ALA A 31 1.49 17.59 -4.47
CA ALA A 31 2.64 18.41 -4.83
C ALA A 31 2.89 18.47 -6.35
N GLY A 32 2.73 17.33 -7.04
CA GLY A 32 2.80 17.27 -8.50
C GLY A 32 1.69 18.06 -9.19
N LYS A 33 0.44 17.90 -8.73
CA LYS A 33 -0.76 18.55 -9.28
C LYS A 33 -0.71 20.08 -9.10
N LEU A 34 -0.28 20.55 -7.93
CA LEU A 34 -0.11 21.98 -7.67
C LEU A 34 0.96 22.61 -8.57
N ARG A 35 2.00 21.85 -8.94
CA ARG A 35 3.05 22.33 -9.85
C ARG A 35 2.54 22.50 -11.29
N THR A 36 1.60 21.68 -11.73
CA THR A 36 1.02 21.75 -13.09
C THR A 36 -0.18 22.69 -13.20
N MET A 37 -0.85 22.99 -12.09
CA MET A 37 -1.90 24.00 -12.05
C MET A 37 -1.32 25.40 -12.21
N LYS A 38 -1.26 25.90 -13.45
CA LYS A 38 -0.98 27.31 -13.75
C LYS A 38 -2.21 28.15 -13.40
N SER A 39 -2.44 28.41 -12.12
CA SER A 39 -3.48 29.32 -11.65
C SER A 39 -2.84 30.62 -11.17
N PRO A 40 -3.34 31.81 -11.57
CA PRO A 40 -2.82 33.09 -11.11
C PRO A 40 -2.83 33.23 -9.57
N SER A 41 -3.83 32.65 -8.90
CA SER A 41 -3.93 32.67 -7.43
C SER A 41 -2.87 31.80 -6.72
N PHE A 42 -2.19 30.92 -7.46
CA PHE A 42 -1.28 29.91 -6.92
C PHE A 42 0.08 29.89 -7.63
N GLU A 43 0.45 30.99 -8.28
CA GLU A 43 1.66 31.07 -9.12
C GLU A 43 2.95 30.80 -8.33
N ASP A 44 2.95 31.14 -7.03
CA ASP A 44 4.03 30.82 -6.08
C ASP A 44 3.74 29.61 -5.18
N ALA A 45 2.67 28.85 -5.41
CA ALA A 45 2.17 27.80 -4.52
C ALA A 45 2.99 26.48 -4.60
N TYR A 46 4.30 26.59 -4.72
CA TYR A 46 5.18 25.44 -4.57
C TYR A 46 5.07 24.83 -3.16
N VAL A 47 4.50 23.64 -3.09
CA VAL A 47 4.37 22.86 -1.85
C VAL A 47 4.94 21.48 -2.14
N CYS A 48 6.02 21.09 -1.46
CA CYS A 48 6.51 19.72 -1.53
C CYS A 48 5.70 18.81 -0.59
N ARG A 49 5.79 17.49 -0.80
CA ARG A 49 5.13 16.49 0.05
C ARG A 49 5.41 16.69 1.55
N GLU A 50 6.63 17.11 1.88
CA GLU A 50 7.05 17.29 3.27
C GLU A 50 6.39 18.51 3.91
N THR A 51 6.14 19.57 3.14
CA THR A 51 5.36 20.72 3.61
C THR A 51 3.94 20.32 3.97
N ILE A 52 3.31 19.42 3.19
CA ILE A 52 1.97 18.89 3.47
C ILE A 52 2.00 18.06 4.76
N TYR A 53 2.96 17.13 4.89
CA TYR A 53 3.10 16.34 6.12
C TYR A 53 3.32 17.23 7.34
N ASN A 54 4.26 18.19 7.25
CA ASN A 54 4.55 19.12 8.33
C ASN A 54 3.34 19.95 8.71
N ALA A 55 2.53 20.40 7.74
CA ALA A 55 1.32 21.13 8.01
C ALA A 55 0.30 20.28 8.79
N ILE A 56 0.01 19.06 8.33
CA ILE A 56 -0.93 18.14 9.00
C ILE A 56 -0.44 17.80 10.42
N TYR A 57 0.84 17.49 10.59
CA TYR A 57 1.40 17.12 11.89
C TYR A 57 1.56 18.29 12.85
N ALA A 58 1.68 19.52 12.35
CA ALA A 58 1.73 20.73 13.17
C ALA A 58 0.34 21.25 13.60
N LEU A 59 -0.76 20.66 13.09
CA LEU A 59 -2.10 21.01 13.56
C LEU A 59 -2.28 20.65 15.04
N PRO A 60 -3.06 21.43 15.80
CA PRO A 60 -3.46 21.05 17.14
C PRO A 60 -4.20 19.71 17.11
N VAL A 61 -4.12 18.97 18.22
CA VAL A 61 -4.87 17.72 18.37
C VAL A 61 -6.36 18.04 18.34
N GLY A 62 -7.06 17.51 17.34
CA GLY A 62 -8.48 17.78 17.12
C GLY A 62 -9.02 17.00 15.92
N GLU A 63 -10.31 17.18 15.64
CA GLU A 63 -11.03 16.43 14.59
C GLU A 63 -10.46 16.66 13.19
N LEU A 64 -10.12 17.91 12.83
CA LEU A 64 -9.50 18.22 11.55
C LEU A 64 -8.20 17.44 11.32
N ARG A 65 -7.34 17.35 12.34
CA ARG A 65 -6.09 16.58 12.24
C ARG A 65 -6.37 15.10 12.04
N LYS A 66 -7.33 14.53 12.78
CA LYS A 66 -7.72 13.11 12.62
C LYS A 66 -8.26 12.85 11.21
N GLU A 67 -9.16 13.70 10.74
CA GLU A 67 -9.77 13.60 9.40
C GLU A 67 -8.71 13.58 8.30
N LEU A 68 -7.77 14.53 8.33
CA LEU A 68 -6.71 14.61 7.32
C LEU A 68 -5.74 13.43 7.40
N ILE A 69 -5.44 12.92 8.60
CA ILE A 69 -4.59 11.73 8.78
C ILE A 69 -5.28 10.48 8.20
N ILE A 70 -6.60 10.32 8.39
CA ILE A 70 -7.38 9.21 7.83
C ILE A 70 -7.36 9.23 6.29
N CYS A 71 -7.23 10.42 5.70
CA CYS A 71 -7.14 10.58 4.25
C CYS A 71 -5.77 10.20 3.66
N LEU A 72 -4.73 10.09 4.48
CA LEU A 72 -3.40 9.69 4.03
C LEU A 72 -3.37 8.19 3.67
N ARG A 73 -2.73 7.86 2.54
CA ARG A 73 -2.54 6.47 2.11
C ARG A 73 -1.70 5.64 3.08
N GLN A 74 -0.85 6.30 3.88
CA GLN A 74 -0.06 5.66 4.93
C GLN A 74 -0.52 6.17 6.30
N GLY A 75 -1.29 5.35 7.01
CA GLY A 75 -1.53 5.54 8.44
C GLY A 75 -0.31 5.08 9.24
N LYS A 76 0.64 5.98 9.51
CA LYS A 76 1.68 5.70 10.52
C LYS A 76 1.13 6.12 11.89
N THR A 77 0.45 5.19 12.56
CA THR A 77 0.03 5.38 13.97
C THR A 77 1.25 5.59 14.89
N THR A 78 2.41 5.05 14.51
CA THR A 78 3.66 5.18 15.25
C THR A 78 4.83 5.28 14.28
N ARG A 79 5.89 6.01 14.67
CA ARG A 79 7.16 6.01 13.96
C ARG A 79 7.75 4.60 14.04
N ARG A 80 7.94 3.92 12.91
CA ARG A 80 8.65 2.64 12.88
C ARG A 80 10.08 2.88 13.39
N PRO A 81 10.55 2.16 14.41
CA PRO A 81 11.95 2.23 14.82
C PRO A 81 12.84 1.85 13.63
N ARG A 82 13.98 2.54 13.50
CA ARG A 82 14.93 2.29 12.40
C ARG A 82 15.52 0.89 12.46
N SER A 83 15.71 0.36 13.67
CA SER A 83 15.94 -1.05 13.90
C SER A 83 14.60 -1.77 13.75
N GLY A 84 14.31 -2.29 12.56
CA GLY A 84 13.32 -3.35 12.45
C GLY A 84 13.75 -4.44 13.42
N GLY A 85 12.97 -4.66 14.48
CA GLY A 85 13.25 -5.77 15.39
C GLY A 85 13.40 -7.06 14.57
N VAL A 86 14.19 -8.00 15.06
CA VAL A 86 14.34 -9.32 14.42
C VAL A 86 12.94 -9.91 14.22
N ASP A 87 12.61 -10.31 12.98
CA ASP A 87 11.30 -10.90 12.69
C ASP A 87 11.18 -12.19 13.50
N ARG A 88 10.23 -12.22 14.43
CA ARG A 88 10.01 -13.34 15.36
C ARG A 88 9.20 -14.47 14.73
N ARG A 89 8.72 -14.32 13.49
CA ARG A 89 7.84 -15.29 12.83
C ARG A 89 8.54 -16.57 12.37
N GLY A 90 9.86 -16.67 12.55
CA GLY A 90 10.65 -17.80 12.06
C GLY A 90 10.69 -17.83 10.53
N GLN A 91 11.62 -18.61 9.97
CA GLN A 91 11.58 -18.93 8.54
C GLN A 91 10.76 -20.20 8.34
N ILE A 92 10.13 -20.35 7.17
CA ILE A 92 9.45 -21.59 6.80
C ILE A 92 10.53 -22.69 6.72
N PRO A 93 10.44 -23.76 7.52
CA PRO A 93 11.42 -24.84 7.46
C PRO A 93 11.37 -25.50 6.07
N ASP A 94 12.54 -25.88 5.57
CA ASP A 94 12.72 -26.57 4.28
C ASP A 94 12.12 -25.82 3.08
N MET A 95 12.06 -24.49 3.14
CA MET A 95 11.59 -23.67 2.03
C MET A 95 12.52 -23.82 0.81
N VAL A 96 12.03 -24.49 -0.22
CA VAL A 96 12.69 -24.54 -1.53
C VAL A 96 12.39 -23.25 -2.27
N SER A 97 13.43 -22.51 -2.65
CA SER A 97 13.27 -21.29 -3.43
C SER A 97 12.72 -21.60 -4.82
N ILE A 98 11.82 -20.75 -5.32
CA ILE A 98 11.30 -20.84 -6.69
C ILE A 98 12.40 -20.80 -7.75
N HIS A 99 13.56 -20.21 -7.42
CA HIS A 99 14.71 -20.11 -8.31
C HIS A 99 15.45 -21.44 -8.52
N VAL A 100 15.17 -22.46 -7.70
CA VAL A 100 15.76 -23.80 -7.83
C VAL A 100 15.01 -24.65 -8.87
N ARG A 101 13.88 -24.17 -9.40
CA ARG A 101 13.09 -24.93 -10.36
C ARG A 101 13.86 -25.18 -11.67
N PRO A 102 13.67 -26.36 -12.30
CA PRO A 102 14.19 -26.62 -13.65
C PRO A 102 13.79 -25.52 -14.65
N PRO A 103 14.70 -25.10 -15.54
CA PRO A 103 14.45 -24.00 -16.49
C PRO A 103 13.30 -24.30 -17.46
N GLU A 104 13.08 -25.57 -17.81
CA GLU A 104 11.99 -26.06 -18.66
C GLU A 104 10.57 -25.65 -18.17
N ILE A 105 10.42 -25.30 -16.89
CA ILE A 105 9.14 -24.85 -16.31
C ILE A 105 8.81 -23.39 -16.69
N GLU A 106 9.83 -22.58 -17.00
CA GLU A 106 9.65 -21.17 -17.38
C GLU A 106 8.97 -21.02 -18.74
N ASP A 107 9.33 -21.89 -19.68
CA ASP A 107 8.90 -21.79 -21.08
C ASP A 107 7.45 -22.22 -21.28
N ARG A 108 6.85 -22.92 -20.29
CA ARG A 108 5.44 -23.39 -20.34
C ARG A 108 5.11 -24.15 -21.62
N LEU A 109 6.07 -24.92 -22.13
CA LEU A 109 5.92 -25.66 -23.38
C LEU A 109 5.35 -27.06 -23.16
N MET A 110 5.44 -27.59 -21.94
CA MET A 110 5.02 -28.94 -21.59
C MET A 110 3.81 -28.92 -20.65
N PRO A 111 2.70 -29.60 -21.00
CA PRO A 111 1.58 -29.73 -20.08
C PRO A 111 1.97 -30.58 -18.87
N GLY A 112 1.37 -30.28 -17.72
CA GLY A 112 1.52 -31.06 -16.48
C GLY A 112 2.28 -30.35 -15.36
N HIS A 113 2.80 -29.16 -15.63
CA HIS A 113 3.29 -28.28 -14.58
C HIS A 113 2.12 -27.50 -13.96
N TRP A 114 1.93 -27.64 -12.65
CA TRP A 114 0.85 -26.98 -11.92
C TRP A 114 1.40 -25.93 -10.97
N GLU A 115 0.77 -24.77 -10.95
CA GLU A 115 0.95 -23.72 -9.96
C GLU A 115 -0.24 -23.73 -9.01
N GLY A 116 0.01 -23.55 -7.71
CA GLY A 116 -1.05 -23.52 -6.72
C GLY A 116 -0.89 -22.34 -5.77
N ASP A 117 -1.98 -21.59 -5.59
CA ASP A 117 -2.08 -20.51 -4.61
C ASP A 117 -3.17 -20.81 -3.59
N LEU A 118 -3.10 -20.15 -2.44
CA LEU A 118 -4.16 -20.18 -1.44
C LEU A 118 -4.76 -18.78 -1.28
N ILE A 119 -6.03 -18.64 -1.65
CA ILE A 119 -6.79 -17.41 -1.44
C ILE A 119 -7.44 -17.49 -0.07
N LYS A 120 -7.15 -16.53 0.81
CA LYS A 120 -7.78 -16.37 2.12
C LYS A 120 -8.86 -15.31 2.08
N GLY A 121 -10.04 -15.66 2.58
CA GLY A 121 -11.13 -14.71 2.79
C GLY A 121 -10.89 -13.80 3.99
N THR A 122 -11.74 -12.78 4.12
CA THR A 122 -11.72 -11.81 5.23
C THR A 122 -11.63 -12.50 6.59
N ALA A 123 -10.80 -11.94 7.48
CA ALA A 123 -10.57 -12.48 8.83
C ALA A 123 -10.12 -13.95 8.86
N ASN A 124 -9.54 -14.46 7.77
CA ASN A 124 -9.16 -15.86 7.59
C ASN A 124 -10.32 -16.88 7.70
N ALA A 125 -11.57 -16.43 7.59
CA ALA A 125 -12.77 -17.24 7.83
C ALA A 125 -13.09 -18.26 6.72
N SER A 126 -12.52 -18.08 5.53
CA SER A 126 -12.64 -19.02 4.42
C SER A 126 -11.32 -19.15 3.67
N ALA A 127 -11.21 -20.21 2.88
CA ALA A 127 -10.06 -20.44 2.02
C ALA A 127 -10.48 -21.16 0.72
N VAL A 128 -9.82 -20.81 -0.37
CA VAL A 128 -9.93 -21.49 -1.67
C VAL A 128 -8.52 -21.80 -2.15
N ALA A 129 -8.25 -23.07 -2.42
CA ALA A 129 -7.03 -23.47 -3.09
C ALA A 129 -7.23 -23.34 -4.61
N THR A 130 -6.26 -22.74 -5.28
CA THR A 130 -6.21 -22.67 -6.74
C THR A 130 -5.19 -23.68 -7.24
N ARG A 131 -5.47 -24.29 -8.39
CA ARG A 131 -4.49 -25.11 -9.11
C ARG A 131 -4.60 -24.80 -10.60
N VAL A 132 -3.56 -24.22 -11.15
CA VAL A 132 -3.51 -23.76 -12.55
C VAL A 132 -2.46 -24.58 -13.29
N GLU A 133 -2.86 -25.23 -14.38
CA GLU A 133 -1.92 -25.87 -15.29
C GLU A 133 -1.24 -24.79 -16.15
N ARG A 134 0.08 -24.70 -16.09
CA ARG A 134 0.83 -23.53 -16.58
C ARG A 134 0.81 -23.36 -18.10
N THR A 135 0.59 -24.44 -18.85
CA THR A 135 0.61 -24.44 -20.33
C THR A 135 -0.75 -24.09 -20.91
N SER A 136 -1.82 -24.74 -20.44
CA SER A 136 -3.20 -24.58 -20.89
C SER A 136 -3.97 -23.49 -20.15
N GLY A 137 -3.50 -23.07 -18.98
CA GLY A 137 -4.24 -22.17 -18.08
C GLY A 137 -5.46 -22.82 -17.43
N TYR A 138 -5.60 -24.14 -17.51
CA TYR A 138 -6.73 -24.87 -16.92
C TYR A 138 -6.73 -24.70 -15.39
N LEU A 139 -7.82 -24.14 -14.88
CA LEU A 139 -7.96 -23.77 -13.47
C LEU A 139 -8.91 -24.73 -12.73
N ILE A 140 -8.44 -25.22 -11.59
CA ILE A 140 -9.25 -25.91 -10.58
C ILE A 140 -9.35 -25.04 -9.33
N LEU A 141 -10.56 -24.87 -8.82
CA LEU A 141 -10.85 -24.19 -7.56
C LEU A 141 -11.42 -25.19 -6.56
N ALA A 142 -10.79 -25.30 -5.40
CA ALA A 142 -11.26 -26.15 -4.32
C ALA A 142 -11.56 -25.32 -3.07
N LYS A 143 -12.80 -25.39 -2.57
CA LYS A 143 -13.16 -24.82 -1.27
C LYS A 143 -12.45 -25.60 -0.16
N ARG A 144 -11.90 -24.88 0.82
CA ARG A 144 -11.13 -25.45 1.92
C ARG A 144 -11.81 -25.13 3.24
N ASN A 145 -11.82 -26.11 4.14
CA ASN A 145 -12.41 -25.96 5.47
C ASN A 145 -11.47 -25.21 6.43
N ASP A 146 -10.17 -25.30 6.19
CA ASP A 146 -9.13 -24.58 6.92
C ASP A 146 -7.95 -24.22 5.99
N ALA A 147 -6.94 -23.55 6.54
CA ALA A 147 -5.73 -23.13 5.86
C ALA A 147 -4.47 -23.79 6.44
N THR A 148 -4.61 -24.98 7.01
CA THR A 148 -3.48 -25.73 7.58
C THR A 148 -2.73 -26.49 6.48
N ALA A 149 -1.43 -26.71 6.70
CA ALA A 149 -0.59 -27.48 5.78
C ALA A 149 -1.08 -28.94 5.65
N THR A 150 -1.60 -29.54 6.73
CA THR A 150 -2.13 -30.91 6.72
C THR A 150 -3.29 -31.08 5.75
N SER A 151 -4.13 -30.06 5.63
CA SER A 151 -5.24 -30.12 4.68
C SER A 151 -4.76 -30.09 3.23
N ALA A 152 -3.54 -29.63 2.93
CA ALA A 152 -2.99 -29.42 1.56
C ALA A 152 -2.64 -30.70 0.80
N VAL A 153 -2.72 -31.85 1.47
CA VAL A 153 -2.46 -33.18 0.91
C VAL A 153 -3.73 -33.76 0.28
#